data_AF-A0A6H1WB18-F1
#
_entry.id   AF-A0A6H1WB18-F1
#
_cell.length_a   1.000
_cell.length_b   1.000
_cell.length_c   1.000
_cell.angle_alpha   90.00
_cell.angle_beta   90.00
_cell.angle_gamma   90.00
#
_symmetry.space_group_name_H-M   'P 1'
#
loop_
_entity.id
_entity.type
_entity.pdbx_description
1 polymer ?
#
loop_
_entity_poly.entity_id
_entity_poly.type
_entity_poly.pdbx_seq_one_letter_code
_entity_poly.pdbx_strand_id
1 'polypeptide(L)' 'MTYTEAFDVVDAGEGRWDIQLRETLLVAGQVWRTAAGFLLWDWADRQLGTFPSLAEALRTLWATQSRERLV' A
#
# COMPACT_ATOMS: atom_id res chain seq x y z
N MET A 1 -9.22 1.84 13.95
CA MET A 1 -8.48 2.40 12.81
C MET A 1 -8.42 1.35 11.72
N THR A 2 -9.01 1.65 10.59
CA THR A 2 -9.06 0.80 9.38
C THR A 2 -8.05 1.31 8.35
N TYR A 3 -7.73 0.49 7.34
CA TYR A 3 -6.81 0.91 6.27
C TYR A 3 -7.28 2.17 5.53
N THR A 4 -8.60 2.38 5.39
CA THR A 4 -9.21 3.57 4.78
C THR A 4 -9.04 4.84 5.61
N GLU A 5 -8.86 4.68 6.92
CA GLU A 5 -8.59 5.79 7.85
C GLU A 5 -7.09 6.08 7.99
N ALA A 6 -6.24 5.10 7.65
CA ALA A 6 -4.81 5.16 7.85
C ALA A 6 -4.00 5.59 6.62
N PHE A 7 -4.54 5.38 5.42
CA PHE A 7 -3.82 5.62 4.18
C PHE A 7 -4.48 6.67 3.30
N ASP A 8 -3.65 7.48 2.67
CA ASP A 8 -3.98 8.26 1.48
C ASP A 8 -3.35 7.58 0.25
N VAL A 9 -4.12 7.53 -0.85
CA VAL A 9 -3.68 6.93 -2.11
C VAL A 9 -3.36 8.09 -3.06
N VAL A 10 -2.07 8.31 -3.32
CA VAL A 10 -1.59 9.46 -4.09
C VAL A 10 -1.21 8.98 -5.49
N ASP A 11 -1.80 9.58 -6.52
CA ASP A 11 -1.47 9.27 -7.91
C ASP A 11 -0.02 9.67 -8.20
N ALA A 12 0.77 8.70 -8.65
CA ALA A 12 2.18 8.84 -9.00
C ALA A 12 2.45 8.65 -10.51
N GLY A 13 1.38 8.68 -11.32
CA GLY A 13 1.42 8.52 -12.78
C GLY A 13 1.50 7.07 -13.24
N GLU A 14 1.20 6.83 -14.52
CA GLU A 14 1.43 5.55 -15.21
C GLU A 14 0.76 4.32 -14.56
N GLY A 15 -0.36 4.53 -13.86
CA GLY A 15 -1.06 3.47 -13.13
C GLY A 15 -0.34 3.05 -11.85
N ARG A 16 0.51 3.93 -11.28
CA ARG A 16 1.16 3.76 -9.98
C ARG A 16 0.54 4.73 -8.97
N TRP A 17 0.43 4.27 -7.74
CA TRP A 17 0.05 5.08 -6.59
C TRP A 17 1.04 4.90 -5.44
N ASP A 18 1.40 6.01 -4.81
CA ASP A 18 2.07 6.01 -3.51
C ASP A 18 1.01 5.87 -2.43
N ILE A 19 1.25 4.96 -1.49
CA ILE A 19 0.38 4.79 -0.33
C ILE A 19 1.05 5.53 0.82
N GLN A 20 0.42 6.59 1.30
CA GLN A 20 0.97 7.43 2.37
C GLN A 20 0.22 7.21 3.68
N LEU A 21 0.95 7.20 4.80
CA LEU A 21 0.35 7.25 6.12
C LEU A 21 -0.29 8.63 6.34
N ARG A 22 -1.60 8.63 6.58
CA ARG A 22 -2.35 9.83 6.93
C ARG A 22 -1.67 10.49 8.14
N GLU A 23 -1.57 11.81 8.11
CA GLU A 23 -0.94 12.68 9.14
C GLU A 23 0.60 12.78 9.13
N THR A 24 1.33 11.87 8.49
CA THR A 24 2.81 11.87 8.55
C THR A 24 3.51 12.09 7.22
N LEU A 25 2.77 12.04 6.10
CA LEU A 25 3.30 12.07 4.72
C LEU A 25 4.32 10.96 4.40
N LEU A 26 4.52 10.01 5.32
CA LEU A 26 5.44 8.90 5.13
C LEU A 26 4.84 7.90 4.14
N VAL A 27 5.63 7.51 3.15
CA VAL A 27 5.23 6.47 2.18
C VAL A 27 5.30 5.11 2.87
N ALA A 28 4.13 4.49 3.00
CA ALA A 28 3.90 3.15 3.53
C ALA A 28 4.27 2.04 2.55
N GLY A 29 4.16 2.33 1.26
CA GLY A 29 4.32 1.38 0.17
C GLY A 29 3.78 1.96 -1.13
N GLN A 30 3.76 1.13 -2.17
CA GLN A 30 3.36 1.53 -3.52
C GLN A 30 2.46 0.46 -4.14
N VAL A 31 1.52 0.89 -4.98
CA VAL A 31 0.68 -0.02 -5.75
C VAL A 31 0.79 0.29 -7.23
N TRP A 32 1.04 -0.72 -8.06
CA TRP A 32 1.13 -0.59 -9.51
C TRP A 32 -0.02 -1.38 -10.15
N ARG A 33 -0.74 -0.78 -11.10
CA ARG A 33 -1.73 -1.48 -11.91
C ARG A 33 -1.02 -2.23 -13.03
N THR A 34 -1.28 -3.52 -13.09
CA THR A 34 -0.76 -4.43 -14.11
C THR A 34 -1.92 -5.15 -14.79
N ALA A 35 -1.62 -5.90 -15.86
CA ALA A 35 -2.59 -6.79 -16.50
C ALA A 35 -3.09 -7.90 -15.54
N ALA A 36 -2.29 -8.28 -14.55
CA ALA A 36 -2.62 -9.34 -13.57
C ALA A 36 -3.34 -8.82 -12.31
N GLY A 37 -3.51 -7.50 -12.17
CA GLY A 37 -4.11 -6.87 -10.99
C GLY A 37 -3.25 -5.76 -10.40
N PHE A 38 -3.29 -5.61 -9.08
CA PHE A 38 -2.61 -4.56 -8.31
C PHE A 38 -1.39 -5.15 -7.61
N LEU A 39 -0.20 -4.83 -8.11
CA LEU A 39 1.07 -5.25 -7.55
C LEU A 39 1.44 -4.33 -6.38
N LEU A 40 1.62 -4.90 -5.19
CA LEU A 40 1.88 -4.15 -3.95
C LEU A 40 3.34 -4.32 -3.51
N TRP A 41 3.94 -3.20 -3.14
CA TRP A 41 5.28 -3.09 -2.59
C TRP A 41 5.20 -2.36 -1.25
N ASP A 42 6.05 -2.74 -0.28
CA ASP A 42 6.18 -2.00 0.97
C ASP A 42 7.22 -0.86 0.87
N TRP A 43 7.41 -0.14 1.97
CA TRP A 43 8.35 0.97 2.07
C TRP A 43 9.83 0.57 1.86
N ALA A 44 10.14 -0.72 1.98
CA ALA A 44 11.48 -1.29 1.82
C ALA A 44 11.67 -1.94 0.43
N ASP A 45 10.84 -1.57 -0.54
CA ASP A 45 10.82 -2.09 -1.91
C ASP A 45 10.62 -3.62 -2.00
N ARG A 46 10.00 -4.25 -0.99
CA ARG A 46 9.67 -5.67 -1.04
C ARG A 46 8.28 -5.85 -1.64
N GLN A 47 8.20 -6.68 -2.68
CA GLN A 47 6.92 -7.09 -3.24
C GLN A 47 6.16 -7.95 -2.23
N LEU A 48 4.97 -7.49 -1.82
CA LEU A 48 4.09 -8.21 -0.90
C LEU A 48 3.09 -9.12 -1.61
N GLY A 49 2.80 -8.85 -2.89
CA GLY A 49 1.94 -9.71 -3.72
C GLY A 49 1.20 -8.96 -4.82
N THR A 50 0.35 -9.69 -5.54
CA THR A 50 -0.56 -9.14 -6.56
C THR A 50 -1.99 -9.42 -6.14
N PHE A 51 -2.83 -8.38 -6.16
CA PHE A 51 -4.20 -8.42 -5.63
C PHE A 51 -5.23 -8.11 -6.71
N PRO A 52 -6.44 -8.66 -6.63
CA PRO A 52 -7.51 -8.37 -7.58
C PRO A 52 -8.08 -6.95 -7.43
N SER A 53 -7.87 -6.30 -6.27
CA SER A 53 -8.35 -4.94 -6.01
C SER A 53 -7.35 -4.12 -5.18
N LEU A 54 -7.39 -2.80 -5.37
CA LEU A 54 -6.64 -1.86 -4.54
C LEU A 54 -6.99 -2.01 -3.05
N ALA A 55 -8.26 -2.24 -2.72
CA ALA A 55 -8.71 -2.42 -1.34
C ALA A 55 -8.04 -3.64 -0.66
N GLU A 56 -7.85 -4.74 -1.39
CA GLU A 56 -7.13 -5.91 -0.86
C GLU A 56 -5.64 -5.65 -0.67
N ALA A 57 -5.01 -4.95 -1.61
CA ALA A 57 -3.62 -4.52 -1.45
C ALA A 57 -3.44 -3.65 -0.19
N LEU A 58 -4.31 -2.66 0.02
CA LEU A 58 -4.24 -1.78 1.19
C LEU A 58 -4.50 -2.53 2.51
N ARG A 59 -5.42 -3.51 2.52
CA ARG A 59 -5.62 -4.38 3.70
C ARG A 59 -4.37 -5.17 4.04
N THR A 60 -3.68 -5.72 3.04
CA THR A 60 -2.42 -6.45 3.26
C THR A 60 -1.32 -5.52 3.78
N LEU A 61 -1.15 -4.34 3.19
CA LEU A 61 -0.16 -3.37 3.63
C LEU A 61 -0.36 -2.96 5.10
N TRP A 62 -1.61 -2.71 5.50
CA TRP A 62 -1.97 -2.40 6.88
C TRP A 62 -1.60 -3.52 7.86
N ALA A 63 -1.87 -4.77 7.49
CA ALA A 63 -1.54 -5.93 8.30
C ALA A 63 -0.01 -6.11 8.44
N THR A 64 0.75 -5.87 7.38
CA THR A 64 2.23 -5.92 7.39
C THR A 64 2.81 -4.87 8.33
N GLN A 65 2.41 -3.61 8.21
CA GLN A 65 2.93 -2.55 9.07
C GLN A 65 2.55 -2.72 10.55
N SER A 66 1.35 -3.21 10.82
CA SER A 66 0.91 -3.49 12.19
C SER A 66 1.77 -4.57 12.85
N ARG A 67 2.30 -5.52 12.06
CA ARG A 67 3.23 -6.54 12.56
C ARG A 67 4.61 -5.97 12.81
N GLU A 68 5.09 -5.08 11.94
CA GLU A 68 6.43 -4.47 12.08
C GLU A 68 6.52 -3.48 13.24
N ARG A 69 5.43 -2.76 13.58
CA ARG A 69 5.38 -1.87 14.76
C ARG A 69 5.36 -2.59 16.11
N LEU A 70 5.14 -3.90 16.13
CA LEU A 70 5.11 -4.71 17.35
C LEU A 70 6.45 -5.37 17.67
N VAL A 71 7.49 -5.12 16.86
CA VAL A 71 8.85 -5.66 17.03
C VAL A 71 9.80 -4.58 17.51
#